data_AF-A0A812ZFW3-F1
#
_entry.id   AF-A0A812ZFW3-F1
#
_cell.length_a   1.000
_cell.length_b   1.000
_cell.length_c   1.000
_cell.angle_alpha   90.00
_cell.angle_beta   90.00
_cell.angle_gamma   90.00
#
_symmetry.space_group_name_H-M   'P 1'
#
loop_
_entity.id
_entity.type
_entity.pdbx_description
1 polymer ?
#
loop_
_entity_poly.entity_id
_entity_poly.type
_entity_poly.pdbx_seq_one_letter_code
_entity_poly.pdbx_strand_id
1 'polypeptide(L)'
;MGNICQCCGAREKDPSWLPDYASGGNGQYGYSLAKNDRQRMEDAVLIHDNVGGNACFAVFDGHGGEKATLLAKQYLPEQLECCLQENDNKEEAAKQAFTAVDELIQNELAEEAKQFASGTSSGTVACVALLKAEELVLLTSIWVPRLFKSAGTMAFPP
;
A
#
# COMPACT_ATOMS: atom_id res chain seq x y z
N MET A 1 -25.19 -1.20 -8.86
CA MET A 1 -25.44 -2.57 -8.37
C MET A 1 -24.24 -3.40 -8.82
N GLY A 2 -23.32 -3.72 -7.92
CA GLY A 2 -22.07 -4.43 -8.25
C GLY A 2 -22.30 -5.91 -8.57
N ASN A 3 -21.36 -6.53 -9.29
CA ASN A 3 -21.50 -7.91 -9.73
C ASN A 3 -21.19 -8.86 -8.56
N ILE A 4 -21.79 -10.05 -8.60
CA ILE A 4 -21.58 -11.12 -7.60
C ILE A 4 -20.58 -12.11 -8.20
N CYS A 5 -19.52 -12.49 -7.45
CA CYS A 5 -18.64 -13.58 -7.90
C CYS A 5 -19.46 -14.87 -8.01
N GLN A 6 -19.57 -15.41 -9.22
CA GLN A 6 -20.21 -16.70 -9.47
C GLN A 6 -19.49 -17.88 -8.77
N CYS A 7 -18.26 -17.66 -8.29
CA CYS A 7 -17.45 -18.65 -7.60
C CYS A 7 -17.88 -18.91 -6.15
N CYS A 8 -18.23 -17.86 -5.40
CA CYS A 8 -18.41 -17.94 -3.94
C CYS A 8 -19.60 -17.11 -3.43
N GLY A 9 -20.36 -16.46 -4.30
CA GLY A 9 -21.50 -15.62 -3.92
C GLY A 9 -21.11 -14.34 -3.18
N ALA A 10 -19.82 -14.02 -3.09
CA ALA A 10 -19.37 -12.76 -2.53
C ALA A 10 -19.76 -11.61 -3.47
N ARG A 11 -20.51 -10.64 -2.91
CA ARG A 11 -20.74 -9.34 -3.55
C ARG A 11 -19.39 -8.66 -3.71
N GLU A 12 -19.06 -8.16 -4.90
CA GLU A 12 -17.92 -7.25 -5.07
C GLU A 12 -18.05 -6.15 -4.00
N LYS A 13 -17.18 -6.21 -2.98
CA LYS A 13 -17.04 -5.12 -2.02
C LYS A 13 -16.44 -3.96 -2.80
N ASP A 14 -16.95 -2.75 -2.56
CA ASP A 14 -16.41 -1.51 -3.14
C ASP A 14 -14.87 -1.57 -3.12
N PRO A 15 -14.19 -1.28 -4.25
CA PRO A 15 -12.73 -1.42 -4.35
C PRO A 15 -11.95 -0.50 -3.39
N SER A 16 -12.64 0.36 -2.64
CA SER A 16 -12.06 1.31 -1.70
C SER A 16 -11.75 0.74 -0.30
N TRP A 17 -12.12 -0.51 0.02
CA TRP A 17 -11.97 -1.06 1.38
C TRP A 17 -11.16 -2.36 1.39
N LEU A 18 -10.30 -2.53 2.41
CA LEU A 18 -9.58 -3.78 2.61
C LEU A 18 -10.54 -4.89 3.13
N PRO A 19 -10.42 -6.14 2.64
CA PRO A 19 -11.30 -7.22 3.07
C PRO A 19 -10.95 -7.69 4.48
N ASP A 20 -11.93 -7.75 5.39
CA ASP A 20 -11.77 -8.30 6.75
C ASP A 20 -11.09 -9.68 6.79
N TYR A 21 -11.35 -10.52 5.79
CA TYR A 21 -10.70 -11.81 5.61
C TYR A 21 -10.50 -12.04 4.12
N ALA A 22 -9.35 -12.58 3.75
CA ALA A 22 -9.09 -13.02 2.39
C ALA A 22 -8.06 -14.14 2.39
N SER A 23 -8.16 -15.06 1.44
CA SER A 23 -7.12 -16.04 1.18
C SER A 23 -7.12 -16.35 -0.29
N GLY A 24 -5.95 -16.67 -0.83
CA GLY A 24 -5.81 -16.99 -2.25
C GLY A 24 -4.42 -17.51 -2.55
N GLY A 25 -4.18 -17.83 -3.81
CA GLY A 25 -2.93 -18.42 -4.25
C GLY A 25 -3.10 -19.41 -5.38
N ASN A 26 -2.00 -20.05 -5.72
CA ASN A 26 -1.91 -21.13 -6.70
C ASN A 26 -0.86 -22.16 -6.22
N GLY A 27 -0.38 -23.03 -7.10
CA GLY A 27 0.63 -24.04 -6.74
C GLY A 27 2.02 -23.48 -6.38
N GLN A 28 2.27 -22.18 -6.57
CA GLN A 28 3.57 -21.53 -6.35
C GLN A 28 3.56 -20.59 -5.14
N TYR A 29 2.44 -19.93 -4.88
CA TYR A 29 2.30 -18.99 -3.76
C TYR A 29 0.91 -19.06 -3.13
N GLY A 30 0.81 -18.58 -1.88
CA GLY A 30 -0.46 -18.41 -1.20
C GLY A 30 -0.42 -17.29 -0.18
N TYR A 31 -1.58 -16.74 0.15
CA TYR A 31 -1.73 -15.72 1.17
C TYR A 31 -3.00 -15.93 1.99
N SER A 32 -2.98 -15.39 3.21
CA SER A 32 -4.15 -15.30 4.09
C SER A 32 -4.09 -13.99 4.86
N LEU A 33 -5.24 -13.34 4.99
CA LEU A 33 -5.49 -12.11 5.72
C LEU A 33 -6.64 -12.35 6.70
N ALA A 34 -6.49 -11.86 7.92
CA ALA A 34 -7.51 -11.95 8.95
C ALA A 34 -7.47 -10.72 9.86
N LYS A 35 -8.54 -9.94 9.85
CA LYS A 35 -8.73 -8.78 10.74
C LYS A 35 -8.81 -9.18 12.22
N ASN A 36 -9.39 -10.35 12.49
CA ASN A 36 -9.66 -10.85 13.84
C ASN A 36 -10.44 -9.81 14.68
N ASP A 37 -10.01 -9.57 15.92
CA ASP A 37 -10.68 -8.69 16.88
C ASP A 37 -10.44 -7.18 16.62
N ARG A 38 -9.71 -6.83 15.55
CA ARG A 38 -9.51 -5.43 15.18
C ARG A 38 -10.80 -4.83 14.63
N GLN A 39 -11.01 -3.54 14.91
CA GLN A 39 -12.19 -2.84 14.42
C GLN A 39 -12.18 -2.68 12.89
N ARG A 40 -10.98 -2.49 12.31
CA ARG A 40 -10.76 -2.26 10.88
C ARG A 40 -9.60 -3.11 10.38
N MET A 41 -9.66 -3.47 9.10
CA MET A 41 -8.57 -4.11 8.39
C MET A 41 -7.63 -3.01 7.89
N GLU A 42 -6.36 -3.07 8.25
CA GLU A 42 -5.34 -2.11 7.80
C GLU A 42 -4.20 -2.81 7.03
N ASP A 43 -4.17 -4.14 7.04
CA ASP A 43 -3.14 -4.93 6.35
C ASP A 43 -3.59 -5.29 4.93
N ALA A 44 -2.62 -5.43 4.03
CA ALA A 44 -2.89 -5.88 2.69
C ALA A 44 -1.80 -6.82 2.17
N VAL A 45 -2.17 -7.60 1.17
CA VAL A 45 -1.23 -8.37 0.36
C VAL A 45 -1.34 -7.89 -1.09
N LEU A 46 -0.20 -7.85 -1.76
CA LEU A 46 -0.04 -7.58 -3.18
C LEU A 46 0.79 -8.71 -3.78
N ILE A 47 0.31 -9.26 -4.89
CA ILE A 47 1.01 -10.26 -5.68
C ILE A 47 0.91 -9.82 -7.13
N HIS A 48 2.05 -9.60 -7.77
CA HIS A 48 2.16 -9.35 -9.20
C HIS A 48 3.16 -10.31 -9.80
N ASP A 49 2.74 -11.09 -10.80
CA ASP A 49 3.61 -12.09 -11.42
C ASP A 49 4.75 -11.47 -12.26
N ASN A 50 4.61 -10.20 -12.65
CA ASN A 50 5.62 -9.49 -13.43
C ASN A 50 5.65 -7.98 -13.13
N VAL A 51 6.71 -7.53 -12.47
CA VAL A 51 7.09 -6.13 -12.24
C VAL A 51 8.56 -5.99 -12.65
N GLY A 52 8.82 -5.32 -13.77
CA GLY A 52 10.18 -5.19 -14.31
C GLY A 52 10.87 -6.54 -14.60
N GLY A 53 10.10 -7.58 -14.93
CA GLY A 53 10.61 -8.94 -15.16
C GLY A 53 10.83 -9.78 -13.89
N ASN A 54 10.29 -9.35 -12.74
CA ASN A 54 10.36 -10.07 -11.46
C ASN A 54 8.94 -10.38 -10.96
N ALA A 55 8.73 -11.53 -10.33
CA ALA A 55 7.55 -11.72 -9.50
C ALA A 55 7.68 -10.87 -8.23
N CYS A 56 6.65 -10.08 -7.93
CA CYS A 56 6.62 -9.16 -6.81
C CYS A 56 5.56 -9.59 -5.80
N PHE A 57 5.98 -9.74 -4.55
CA PHE A 57 5.11 -10.04 -3.43
C PHE A 57 5.30 -8.96 -2.38
N ALA A 58 4.22 -8.37 -1.89
CA ALA A 58 4.30 -7.41 -0.80
C ALA A 58 3.24 -7.67 0.26
N VAL A 59 3.64 -7.51 1.52
CA VAL A 59 2.75 -7.47 2.68
C VAL A 59 2.83 -6.08 3.27
N PHE A 60 1.67 -5.50 3.54
CA PHE A 60 1.52 -4.18 4.13
C PHE A 60 0.89 -4.33 5.51
N ASP A 61 1.44 -3.65 6.50
CA ASP A 61 0.90 -3.55 7.86
C ASP A 61 0.58 -2.08 8.13
N GLY A 62 -0.72 -1.76 8.10
CA GLY A 62 -1.22 -0.40 8.20
C GLY A 62 -1.45 0.03 9.65
N HIS A 63 -1.36 1.33 9.91
CA HIS A 63 -1.66 1.91 11.21
C HIS A 63 -2.28 3.30 11.09
N GLY A 64 -3.29 3.60 11.90
CA GLY A 64 -3.90 4.94 11.94
C GLY A 64 -4.82 5.24 10.76
N GLY A 65 -5.34 4.20 10.11
CA GLY A 65 -6.19 4.21 8.92
C GLY A 65 -5.65 3.29 7.82
N GLU A 66 -6.52 2.77 6.96
CA GLU A 66 -6.15 1.90 5.82
C GLU A 66 -5.64 2.66 4.59
N LYS A 67 -5.72 3.99 4.59
CA LYS A 67 -5.48 4.83 3.40
C LYS A 67 -4.05 4.71 2.87
N ALA A 68 -3.03 4.80 3.74
CA ALA A 68 -1.64 4.63 3.35
C ALA A 68 -1.39 3.23 2.76
N THR A 69 -1.97 2.19 3.36
CA THR A 69 -1.91 0.81 2.82
C THR A 69 -2.50 0.72 1.42
N LEU A 70 -3.68 1.32 1.20
CA LEU A 70 -4.35 1.33 -0.10
C LEU A 70 -3.51 2.06 -1.17
N LEU A 71 -2.97 3.24 -0.83
CA LEU A 71 -2.14 4.03 -1.74
C LEU A 71 -0.80 3.32 -2.03
N ALA A 72 -0.16 2.74 -1.02
CA ALA A 72 1.07 1.97 -1.21
C ALA A 72 0.82 0.77 -2.12
N LYS A 73 -0.25 0.02 -1.89
CA LYS A 73 -0.66 -1.10 -2.75
C LYS A 73 -0.94 -0.67 -4.19
N GLN A 74 -1.48 0.52 -4.39
CA GLN A 74 -1.81 1.07 -5.69
C GLN A 74 -0.56 1.53 -6.48
N TYR A 75 0.32 2.31 -5.87
CA TYR A 75 1.44 2.95 -6.58
C TYR A 75 2.70 2.09 -6.65
N LEU A 76 2.89 1.17 -5.72
CA LEU A 76 4.14 0.41 -5.63
C LEU A 76 4.48 -0.42 -6.88
N PRO A 77 3.54 -1.16 -7.53
CA PRO A 77 3.85 -1.88 -8.78
C PRO A 77 4.31 -0.94 -9.89
N GLU A 78 3.55 0.15 -10.06
CA GLU A 78 3.86 1.37 -10.83
C GLU A 78 5.34 1.72 -10.79
N GLN A 79 5.72 2.22 -9.60
CA GLN A 79 7.03 2.82 -9.38
C GLN A 79 8.16 1.79 -9.43
N LEU A 80 7.93 0.56 -8.96
CA LEU A 80 8.92 -0.51 -9.06
C LEU A 80 9.21 -0.87 -10.51
N GLU A 81 8.20 -0.96 -11.37
CA GLU A 81 8.39 -1.28 -12.77
C GLU A 81 9.24 -0.20 -13.47
N CYS A 82 8.89 1.07 -13.30
CA CYS A 82 9.66 2.18 -13.86
C CYS A 82 11.12 2.17 -13.38
N CYS A 83 11.36 2.10 -12.06
CA CYS A 83 12.71 2.16 -11.52
C CYS A 83 13.56 0.93 -11.89
N LEU A 84 12.97 -0.26 -12.00
CA LEU A 84 13.67 -1.49 -12.42
C LEU A 84 14.03 -1.50 -13.90
N GLN A 85 13.31 -0.76 -14.75
CA GLN A 85 13.65 -0.60 -16.17
C GLN A 85 14.80 0.38 -16.38
N GLU A 86 14.95 1.37 -15.49
CA GLU A 86 15.95 2.44 -15.60
C GLU A 86 17.25 2.16 -14.86
N ASN A 87 17.25 1.21 -13.92
CA ASN A 87 18.40 0.89 -13.08
C ASN A 87 18.81 -0.59 -13.17
N ASP A 88 20.10 -0.85 -13.39
CA ASP A 88 20.65 -2.22 -13.37
C ASP A 88 20.75 -2.81 -11.96
N ASN A 89 20.79 -1.96 -10.92
CA ASN A 89 20.83 -2.38 -9.53
C ASN A 89 19.41 -2.39 -8.92
N LYS A 90 18.92 -3.58 -8.59
CA LYS A 90 17.56 -3.80 -8.04
C LYS A 90 17.34 -3.17 -6.67
N GLU A 91 18.34 -3.17 -5.80
CA GLU A 91 18.20 -2.55 -4.48
C GLU A 91 18.05 -1.04 -4.60
N GLU A 92 18.83 -0.43 -5.50
CA GLU A 92 18.75 1.01 -5.76
C GLU A 92 17.44 1.38 -6.46
N ALA A 93 17.04 0.60 -7.47
CA ALA A 93 15.74 0.74 -8.14
C ALA A 93 14.59 0.72 -7.12
N ALA A 94 14.60 -0.24 -6.19
CA ALA A 94 13.55 -0.35 -5.20
C ALA A 94 13.55 0.78 -4.17
N LYS A 95 14.73 1.28 -3.75
CA LYS A 95 14.82 2.47 -2.90
C LYS A 95 14.23 3.71 -3.58
N GLN A 96 14.53 3.90 -4.86
CA GLN A 96 13.97 4.99 -5.67
C GLN A 96 12.45 4.86 -5.78
N ALA A 97 11.94 3.66 -6.09
CA ALA A 97 10.52 3.38 -6.15
C ALA A 97 9.83 3.66 -4.81
N PHE A 98 10.40 3.22 -3.69
CA PHE A 98 9.84 3.50 -2.36
C PHE A 98 9.83 4.99 -2.00
N THR A 99 10.84 5.73 -2.45
CA THR A 99 10.89 7.19 -2.28
C THR A 99 9.80 7.87 -3.09
N ALA A 100 9.61 7.47 -4.35
CA ALA A 100 8.53 7.99 -5.19
C ALA A 100 7.14 7.67 -4.62
N VAL A 101 6.94 6.45 -4.13
CA VAL A 101 5.70 6.05 -3.45
C VAL A 101 5.47 6.87 -2.18
N ASP A 102 6.51 7.12 -1.37
CA ASP A 102 6.39 7.96 -0.17
C ASP A 102 5.91 9.38 -0.51
N GLU A 103 6.47 9.99 -1.54
CA GLU A 103 6.07 11.34 -2.00
C GLU A 103 4.61 11.37 -2.47
N LEU A 104 4.18 10.36 -3.24
CA LEU A 104 2.79 10.24 -3.70
C LEU A 104 1.82 10.06 -2.52
N ILE A 105 2.14 9.18 -1.58
CA ILE A 105 1.33 8.96 -0.37
C ILE A 105 1.25 10.24 0.45
N GLN A 106 2.37 10.94 0.65
CA GLN A 106 2.41 12.19 1.42
C GLN A 106 1.53 13.28 0.78
N ASN A 107 1.57 13.42 -0.54
CA ASN A 107 0.74 14.40 -1.25
C ASN A 107 -0.76 14.11 -1.07
N GLU A 108 -1.18 12.86 -1.27
CA GLU A 108 -2.58 12.44 -1.11
C GLU A 108 -3.07 12.63 0.34
N LEU A 109 -2.26 12.22 1.33
CA LEU A 109 -2.60 12.38 2.74
C LEU A 109 -2.64 13.85 3.18
N ALA A 110 -1.77 14.71 2.60
CA ALA A 110 -1.77 16.14 2.88
C ALA A 110 -3.02 16.83 2.30
N GLU A 111 -3.46 16.46 1.09
CA GLU A 111 -4.70 16.98 0.52
C GLU A 111 -5.92 16.53 1.33
N GLU A 112 -5.94 15.28 1.79
CA GLU A 112 -6.99 14.78 2.68
C GLU A 112 -6.98 15.51 4.04
N ALA A 113 -5.81 15.75 4.62
CA ALA A 113 -5.68 16.47 5.89
C ALA A 113 -6.20 17.91 5.84
N LYS A 114 -6.23 18.56 4.67
CA LYS A 114 -6.88 19.89 4.51
C LYS A 114 -8.41 19.81 4.66
N GLN A 115 -9.00 18.65 4.41
CA GLN A 115 -10.45 18.45 4.44
C GLN A 115 -10.95 18.07 5.84
N PHE A 116 -10.06 17.60 6.72
CA PHE A 116 -10.41 17.16 8.08
C PHE A 116 -9.67 17.98 9.15
N ALA A 117 -10.41 18.61 10.05
CA ALA A 117 -9.84 19.43 11.15
C ALA A 117 -8.93 18.63 12.11
N SER A 118 -9.03 17.30 12.13
CA SER A 118 -8.19 16.42 12.93
C SER A 118 -6.89 15.96 12.23
N GLY A 119 -6.72 16.28 10.95
CA GLY A 119 -5.66 15.70 10.11
C GLY A 119 -5.86 14.20 9.83
N THR A 120 -4.95 13.62 9.05
CA THR A 120 -4.85 12.17 8.82
C THR A 120 -3.54 11.66 9.45
N SER A 121 -3.56 10.45 10.00
CA SER A 121 -2.37 9.82 10.60
C SER A 121 -2.13 8.40 10.07
N SER A 122 -2.67 8.09 8.89
CA SER A 122 -2.55 6.77 8.27
C SER A 122 -1.12 6.57 7.75
N GLY A 123 -0.48 5.50 8.21
CA GLY A 123 0.81 5.01 7.73
C GLY A 123 0.75 3.52 7.44
N THR A 124 1.78 2.98 6.78
CA THR A 124 1.93 1.54 6.54
C THR A 124 3.40 1.15 6.48
N VAL A 125 3.71 -0.02 7.02
CA VAL A 125 4.96 -0.73 6.71
C VAL A 125 4.71 -1.58 5.47
N ALA A 126 5.73 -1.75 4.62
CA ALA A 126 5.71 -2.73 3.55
C ALA A 126 6.96 -3.61 3.58
N CYS A 127 6.74 -4.91 3.50
CA CYS A 127 7.77 -5.90 3.23
C CYS A 127 7.56 -6.41 1.80
N VAL A 128 8.57 -6.25 0.95
CA VAL A 128 8.51 -6.56 -0.48
C VAL A 128 9.58 -7.59 -0.83
N ALA A 129 9.18 -8.59 -1.59
CA ALA A 129 10.03 -9.60 -2.18
C ALA A 129 9.97 -9.48 -3.71
N LEU A 130 11.11 -9.29 -4.34
CA LEU A 130 11.27 -9.38 -5.79
C LEU A 130 12.02 -10.66 -6.12
N LEU A 131 11.39 -11.55 -6.88
CA LEU A 131 11.92 -12.84 -7.26
C LEU A 131 12.10 -12.93 -8.78
N LYS A 132 13.30 -13.32 -9.21
CA LYS A 132 13.58 -13.61 -10.63
C LYS A 132 14.50 -14.82 -10.72
N ALA A 133 13.98 -15.92 -11.27
CA ALA A 133 14.65 -17.22 -11.28
C ALA A 133 15.07 -17.65 -9.85
N GLU A 134 16.36 -17.72 -9.57
CA GLU A 134 16.91 -18.10 -8.26
C GLU A 134 17.34 -16.89 -7.40
N GLU A 135 17.15 -15.68 -7.90
CA GLU A 135 17.54 -14.44 -7.21
C GLU A 135 16.35 -13.84 -6.47
N LEU A 136 16.50 -13.67 -5.15
CA LEU A 136 15.52 -13.06 -4.26
C LEU A 136 16.10 -11.79 -3.65
N VAL A 137 15.38 -10.68 -3.81
CA VAL A 137 15.66 -9.41 -3.12
C VAL A 137 14.53 -9.14 -2.12
N LEU A 138 14.88 -9.00 -0.85
CA LEU A 138 13.95 -8.66 0.24
C LEU A 138 14.21 -7.23 0.70
N LEU A 139 13.16 -6.42 0.72
CA LEU A 139 13.25 -5.02 1.09
C LEU A 139 12.09 -4.65 2.02
N THR A 140 12.36 -3.78 2.97
CA THR A 140 11.35 -3.26 3.89
C THR A 140 11.34 -1.74 3.84
N SER A 141 10.17 -1.15 3.63
CA SER A 141 9.95 0.29 3.70
C SER A 141 8.93 0.62 4.78
N ILE A 142 9.06 1.78 5.40
CA ILE A 142 8.15 2.28 6.43
C ILE A 142 7.66 3.65 5.98
N TRP A 143 6.37 3.76 5.67
CA TRP A 143 5.73 5.03 5.31
C TRP A 143 4.87 5.50 6.47
N VAL A 144 5.28 6.59 7.11
CA VAL A 144 4.55 7.22 8.21
C VAL A 144 4.28 8.65 7.79
N PRO A 145 3.05 9.16 7.99
CA PRO A 145 2.76 10.55 7.67
C PRO A 145 3.65 11.46 8.49
N ARG A 146 4.35 12.37 7.80
CA ARG A 146 4.94 13.53 8.47
C ARG A 146 3.77 14.33 9.04
N LEU A 147 3.77 14.61 10.35
CA LEU A 147 2.68 15.32 11.03
C LEU A 147 2.27 16.60 10.26
N PHE A 148 1.17 16.52 9.50
CA PHE A 148 0.57 17.67 8.82
C PHE A 148 -0.45 18.30 9.77
N LYS A 149 0.00 19.26 10.59
CA LYS A 149 -0.95 20.12 11.31
C LYS A 149 -1.59 21.06 10.29
N SER A 150 -2.91 21.04 10.17
CA SER A 150 -3.63 22.11 9.47
C SER A 150 -3.20 23.44 10.09
N ALA A 151 -2.62 24.34 9.31
CA ALA A 151 -2.32 25.69 9.74
C ALA A 151 -3.65 26.41 10.04
N GLY A 152 -4.12 26.30 11.29
CA GLY A 152 -5.20 27.13 11.79
C GLY A 152 -4.72 28.58 11.81
N THR A 153 -5.36 29.43 11.02
CA THR A 153 -5.24 30.88 11.17
C THR A 153 -5.70 31.26 12.58
N MET A 154 -4.73 31.52 13.47
CA MET A 154 -5.00 32.25 14.71
C MET A 154 -5.35 33.68 14.34
N ALA A 155 -6.65 33.98 14.26
CA ALA A 155 -7.12 35.35 14.37
C ALA A 155 -6.95 35.77 15.84
N PHE A 156 -6.04 36.70 16.10
CA PHE A 156 -5.99 37.40 17.39
C PHE A 156 -7.16 38.40 17.43
N PRO A 157 -7.99 38.40 18.49
CA PRO A 157 -8.94 39.48 18.72
C PRO A 157 -8.20 40.81 18.97
N PRO A 158 -8.84 41.95 18.68
CA PRO A 158 -8.22 43.28 18.64
C PRO A 158 -7.60 43.72 19.96
#